data_AF-D9QRY5-F1
#
_entry.id   AF-D9QRY5-F1
#
_cell.length_a   1.000
_cell.length_b   1.000
_cell.length_c   1.000
_cell.angle_alpha   90.00
_cell.angle_beta   90.00
_cell.angle_gamma   90.00
#
_symmetry.space_group_name_H-M   'P 1'
#
loop_
_entity.id
_entity.type
_entity.pdbx_description
1 polymer ?
#
loop_
_entity_poly.entity_id
_entity_poly.type
_entity_poly.pdbx_seq_one_letter_code
_entity_poly.pdbx_strand_id
1 'polypeptide(L)'
;MISKLRRRMSFVSEEDGFTLIELMIVIAVLGVLAGIAIPRFSGVTDKADIASAESDLRNLQTAAEMYIAEHSTTPNSITSLSGYIDDAESDDYYNNNYEFNDDGNGDYKIETSEEVGGKTVFVTPGGIGTN
;
A
#
# COMPACT_ATOMS: atom_id res chain seq x y z
N MET A 1 42.38 78.81 7.80
CA MET A 1 42.67 77.51 7.15
C MET A 1 41.48 76.60 7.39
N ILE A 2 40.65 76.44 6.35
CA ILE A 2 39.32 75.84 6.37
C ILE A 2 39.43 74.31 6.33
N SER A 3 38.70 73.69 7.25
CA SER A 3 38.13 72.33 7.26
C SER A 3 38.61 71.30 6.24
N LYS A 4 38.92 70.10 6.74
CA LYS A 4 38.54 68.87 6.05
C LYS A 4 37.68 68.02 6.97
N LEU A 5 36.37 68.20 6.81
CA LEU A 5 35.29 67.37 7.32
C LEU A 5 35.44 65.97 6.70
N ARG A 6 35.87 64.98 7.48
CA ARG A 6 35.83 63.57 7.06
C ARG A 6 34.42 63.04 7.29
N ARG A 7 33.55 63.18 6.28
CA ARG A 7 32.22 62.55 6.25
C ARG A 7 32.42 61.04 6.11
N ARG A 8 32.28 60.29 7.21
CA ARG A 8 32.09 58.83 7.16
C ARG A 8 30.65 58.58 6.75
N MET A 9 30.49 57.99 5.58
CA MET A 9 29.22 57.47 5.08
C MET A 9 28.97 56.15 5.81
N SER A 10 28.11 56.16 6.83
CA SER A 10 27.54 54.92 7.38
C SER A 10 26.44 54.47 6.43
N PHE A 11 26.64 53.32 5.79
CA PHE A 11 25.58 52.58 5.13
C PHE A 11 24.62 52.18 6.27
N VAL A 12 23.50 52.89 6.39
CA VAL A 12 22.40 52.44 7.24
C VAL A 12 21.85 51.22 6.54
N SER A 13 22.19 50.04 7.03
CA SER A 13 21.41 48.86 6.71
C SER A 13 20.05 49.08 7.36
N GLU A 14 19.03 49.32 6.56
CA GLU A 14 17.64 49.30 7.02
C GLU A 14 17.36 47.87 7.51
N GLU A 15 17.47 47.69 8.83
CA GLU A 15 17.05 46.47 9.50
C GLU A 15 15.52 46.46 9.48
N ASP A 16 14.94 45.95 8.39
CA ASP A 16 13.50 45.73 8.27
C ASP A 16 13.05 44.72 9.34
N GLY A 17 12.49 45.23 10.43
CA GLY A 17 11.96 44.44 11.53
C GLY A 17 10.64 43.76 11.14
N PHE A 18 10.53 42.47 11.46
CA PHE A 18 9.32 41.69 11.27
C PHE A 18 8.15 42.30 12.07
N THR A 19 7.01 42.52 11.43
CA THR A 19 5.85 43.08 12.13
C THR A 19 5.12 41.99 12.93
N LEU A 20 4.59 42.34 14.11
CA LEU A 20 3.76 41.40 14.87
C LEU A 20 2.52 40.96 14.08
N ILE A 21 1.97 41.86 13.26
CA ILE A 21 0.82 41.56 12.41
C ILE A 21 1.16 40.56 11.29
N GLU A 22 2.37 40.62 10.71
CA GLU A 22 2.85 39.57 9.79
C GLU A 22 2.86 38.21 10.46
N LEU A 23 3.43 38.11 11.66
CA LEU A 23 3.48 36.83 12.37
C LEU A 23 2.08 36.29 12.65
N MET A 24 1.16 37.17 13.05
CA MET A 24 -0.21 36.81 13.38
C MET A 24 -0.97 36.26 12.17
N ILE A 25 -0.80 36.86 10.99
CA ILE A 25 -1.44 36.37 9.76
C ILE A 25 -0.84 35.03 9.35
N VAL A 26 0.49 34.86 9.46
CA VAL A 26 1.16 33.60 9.13
C VAL A 26 0.64 32.45 9.98
N ILE A 27 0.58 32.61 11.31
CA ILE A 27 0.07 31.54 12.19
C ILE A 27 -1.43 31.30 12.00
N ALA A 28 -2.21 32.33 11.66
CA ALA A 28 -3.63 32.17 11.36
C ALA A 28 -3.84 31.33 10.09
N VAL A 29 -3.09 31.60 9.02
CA VAL A 29 -3.14 30.81 7.79
C VAL A 29 -2.62 29.39 8.03
N LEU A 30 -1.51 29.22 8.76
CA LEU A 30 -0.99 27.91 9.14
C LEU A 30 -2.01 27.10 9.97
N GLY A 31 -2.78 27.75 10.85
CA GLY A 31 -3.87 27.11 11.60
C GLY A 31 -5.00 26.60 10.71
N VAL A 32 -5.40 27.38 9.70
CA VAL A 32 -6.42 26.95 8.72
C VAL A 32 -5.90 25.80 7.86
N LEU A 33 -4.68 25.92 7.33
CA LEU A 33 -4.06 24.90 6.49
C LEU A 33 -3.86 23.58 7.25
N ALA A 34 -3.42 23.65 8.51
CA ALA A 34 -3.27 22.48 9.36
C ALA A 34 -4.61 21.78 9.63
N GLY A 35 -5.73 22.52 9.69
CA GLY A 35 -7.06 21.95 9.88
C GLY A 35 -7.62 21.21 8.65
N ILE A 36 -7.23 21.61 7.43
CA ILE A 36 -7.69 20.98 6.18
C ILE A 36 -6.71 19.96 5.60
N ALA A 37 -5.47 19.94 6.09
CA ALA A 37 -4.43 19.05 5.60
C ALA A 37 -4.60 17.62 6.14
N ILE A 38 -5.52 16.86 5.56
CA ILE A 38 -5.56 15.40 5.67
C ILE A 38 -5.48 14.83 4.25
N PRO A 39 -4.29 14.52 3.73
CA PRO A 39 -4.20 13.77 2.48
C PRO A 39 -4.74 12.36 2.74
N ARG A 40 -5.87 12.02 2.11
CA ARG A 40 -6.44 10.67 2.22
C ARG A 40 -5.74 9.73 1.24
N PHE A 41 -4.77 8.99 1.74
CA PHE A 41 -4.06 7.94 0.98
C PHE A 41 -4.74 6.56 1.03
N SER A 42 -5.85 6.40 1.77
CA SER A 42 -6.50 5.10 2.01
C SER A 42 -6.70 4.27 0.74
N GLY A 43 -7.31 4.84 -0.30
CA GLY A 43 -7.68 4.07 -1.50
C GLY A 43 -6.52 3.74 -2.46
N VAL A 44 -5.30 4.21 -2.21
CA VAL A 44 -4.11 3.80 -3.00
C VAL A 44 -3.49 2.55 -2.39
N THR A 45 -3.41 2.49 -1.06
CA THR A 45 -2.95 1.31 -0.32
C THR A 45 -3.88 0.12 -0.58
N ASP A 46 -5.20 0.33 -0.46
CA ASP A 46 -6.19 -0.74 -0.70
C ASP A 46 -6.06 -1.38 -2.10
N LYS A 47 -5.78 -0.57 -3.13
CA LYS A 47 -5.58 -1.06 -4.50
C LYS A 47 -4.26 -1.83 -4.67
N ALA A 48 -3.21 -1.39 -4.00
CA ALA A 48 -1.93 -2.08 -4.03
C ALA A 48 -2.05 -3.45 -3.35
N ASP A 49 -2.76 -3.51 -2.23
CA ASP A 49 -2.97 -4.75 -1.48
C ASP A 49 -3.84 -5.73 -2.29
N ILE A 50 -4.93 -5.27 -2.93
CA ILE A 50 -5.74 -6.11 -3.84
C ILE A 50 -4.88 -6.63 -4.99
N ALA A 51 -4.07 -5.77 -5.63
CA ALA A 51 -3.23 -6.19 -6.73
C ALA A 51 -2.17 -7.22 -6.32
N SER A 52 -1.62 -7.10 -5.09
CA SER A 52 -0.72 -8.10 -4.52
C SER A 52 -1.44 -9.43 -4.32
N ALA A 53 -2.63 -9.41 -3.69
CA ALA A 53 -3.43 -10.60 -3.48
C ALA A 53 -3.83 -11.30 -4.79
N GLU A 54 -4.20 -10.53 -5.82
CA GLU A 54 -4.47 -11.09 -7.15
C GLU A 54 -3.22 -11.77 -7.75
N SER A 55 -2.03 -11.20 -7.58
CA SER A 55 -0.78 -11.79 -8.08
C SER A 55 -0.47 -13.11 -7.40
N ASP A 56 -0.58 -13.14 -6.08
CA ASP A 56 -0.36 -14.34 -5.26
C ASP A 56 -1.36 -15.44 -5.62
N LEU A 57 -2.64 -15.10 -5.77
CA LEU A 57 -3.67 -16.04 -6.18
C LEU A 57 -3.44 -16.61 -7.60
N ARG A 58 -2.83 -15.85 -8.52
CA ARG A 58 -2.42 -16.38 -9.85
C ARG A 58 -1.32 -17.43 -9.72
N ASN A 59 -0.38 -17.21 -8.81
CA ASN A 59 0.69 -18.17 -8.55
C ASN A 59 0.09 -19.45 -7.96
N LEU A 60 -0.81 -19.33 -6.98
CA LEU A 60 -1.52 -20.47 -6.40
C LEU A 60 -2.41 -21.20 -7.41
N GLN A 61 -3.08 -20.48 -8.31
CA GLN A 61 -3.86 -21.08 -9.40
C GLN A 61 -2.96 -21.91 -10.31
N THR A 62 -1.82 -21.36 -10.72
CA THR A 62 -0.86 -22.07 -11.59
C THR A 62 -0.35 -23.32 -10.88
N ALA A 63 -0.02 -23.22 -9.59
CA ALA A 63 0.40 -24.35 -8.78
C ALA A 63 -0.70 -25.43 -8.65
N ALA A 64 -1.95 -25.02 -8.46
CA ALA A 64 -3.10 -25.92 -8.41
C ALA A 64 -3.34 -26.62 -9.76
N GLU A 65 -3.20 -25.92 -10.88
CA GLU A 65 -3.30 -26.50 -12.22
C GLU A 65 -2.20 -27.53 -12.48
N MET A 66 -0.96 -27.25 -12.05
CA MET A 66 0.15 -28.22 -12.11
C MET A 66 -0.12 -29.45 -11.24
N TYR A 67 -0.60 -29.26 -10.01
CA TYR A 67 -0.98 -30.34 -9.12
C TYR A 67 -2.03 -31.26 -9.76
N ILE A 68 -3.09 -30.67 -10.33
CA ILE A 68 -4.17 -31.40 -11.01
C ILE A 68 -3.64 -32.17 -12.22
N ALA A 69 -2.73 -31.56 -12.99
CA ALA A 69 -2.13 -32.22 -14.14
C ALA A 69 -1.33 -33.48 -13.77
N GLU A 70 -0.68 -33.48 -12.60
CA GLU A 70 0.12 -34.63 -12.12
C GLU A 70 -0.70 -35.67 -11.36
N HIS A 71 -1.66 -35.24 -10.53
CA HIS A 71 -2.38 -36.12 -9.60
C HIS A 71 -3.78 -36.51 -10.10
N SER A 72 -4.30 -35.85 -11.14
CA SER A 72 -5.66 -36.03 -11.66
C SER A 72 -6.77 -35.80 -10.61
N THR A 73 -6.45 -35.07 -9.54
CA THR A 73 -7.34 -34.72 -8.43
C THR A 73 -7.14 -33.26 -8.05
N THR A 74 -8.18 -32.61 -7.50
CA THR A 74 -8.02 -31.27 -6.94
C THR A 74 -7.11 -31.28 -5.72
N PRO A 75 -6.32 -30.21 -5.52
CA PRO A 75 -5.65 -29.99 -4.25
C PRO A 75 -6.71 -29.78 -3.16
N ASN A 76 -6.37 -30.12 -1.92
CA ASN A 76 -7.28 -30.00 -0.77
C ASN A 76 -6.79 -28.98 0.29
N SER A 77 -5.63 -28.37 0.04
CA SER A 77 -4.94 -27.46 0.95
C SER A 77 -3.82 -26.74 0.22
N ILE A 78 -3.42 -25.56 0.71
CA ILE A 78 -2.24 -24.83 0.22
C ILE A 78 -0.97 -25.64 0.43
N THR A 79 -0.84 -26.39 1.53
CA THR A 79 0.32 -27.27 1.78
C THR A 79 0.51 -28.34 0.70
N SER A 80 -0.58 -28.78 0.04
CA SER A 80 -0.48 -29.70 -1.09
C SER A 80 0.17 -29.09 -2.34
N LEU A 81 0.21 -27.76 -2.40
CA LEU A 81 0.78 -26.98 -3.49
C LEU A 81 2.24 -26.56 -3.25
N SER A 82 2.78 -26.80 -2.04
CA SER A 82 4.15 -26.42 -1.63
C SER A 82 5.23 -26.83 -2.65
N GLY A 83 5.10 -28.00 -3.26
CA GLY A 83 6.06 -28.48 -4.28
C GLY A 83 5.97 -27.79 -5.65
N TYR A 84 4.96 -26.96 -5.86
CA TYR A 84 4.65 -26.26 -7.13
C TYR A 84 4.78 -24.74 -7.02
N ILE A 85 5.12 -24.23 -5.84
CA ILE A 85 5.29 -22.80 -5.56
C ILE A 85 6.79 -22.55 -5.32
N ASP A 86 7.37 -21.64 -6.09
CA ASP A 86 8.79 -21.30 -6.01
C ASP A 86 9.03 -20.26 -4.91
N ASP A 87 8.95 -20.66 -3.63
CA ASP A 87 9.50 -19.86 -2.52
C ASP A 87 9.74 -20.68 -1.24
N ALA A 88 10.93 -20.52 -0.65
CA ALA A 88 11.42 -21.30 0.49
C ALA A 88 10.75 -20.99 1.85
N GLU A 89 9.87 -19.98 1.89
CA GLU A 89 9.10 -19.52 3.06
C GLU A 89 7.57 -19.53 2.76
N SER A 90 7.17 -20.26 1.72
CA SER A 90 5.87 -20.17 1.06
C SER A 90 4.70 -20.67 1.91
N ASP A 91 4.85 -21.80 2.61
CA ASP A 91 3.69 -22.44 3.24
C ASP A 91 3.08 -21.59 4.36
N ASP A 92 3.89 -21.02 5.25
CA ASP A 92 3.36 -20.21 6.35
C ASP A 92 2.75 -18.91 5.85
N TYR A 93 3.36 -18.25 4.85
CA TYR A 93 2.79 -17.02 4.28
C TYR A 93 1.43 -17.29 3.64
N TYR A 94 1.35 -18.25 2.71
CA TYR A 94 0.11 -18.51 2.00
C TYR A 94 -0.98 -19.08 2.92
N ASN A 95 -0.66 -19.96 3.88
CA ASN A 95 -1.67 -20.50 4.80
C ASN A 95 -2.20 -19.47 5.81
N ASN A 96 -1.43 -18.44 6.15
CA ASN A 96 -1.91 -17.38 7.04
C ASN A 96 -2.77 -16.35 6.30
N ASN A 97 -2.48 -16.12 5.02
CA ASN A 97 -3.09 -15.04 4.23
C ASN A 97 -4.20 -15.51 3.30
N TYR A 98 -4.24 -16.81 2.97
CA TYR A 98 -5.22 -17.39 2.08
C TYR A 98 -5.82 -18.67 2.66
N GLU A 99 -7.10 -18.88 2.39
CA GLU A 99 -7.86 -20.07 2.76
C GLU A 99 -8.16 -20.91 1.53
N PHE A 100 -7.93 -22.21 1.65
CA PHE A 100 -8.31 -23.19 0.64
C PHE A 100 -9.68 -23.78 0.97
N ASN A 101 -10.63 -23.66 0.06
CA ASN A 101 -11.94 -24.25 0.14
C ASN A 101 -12.13 -25.24 -1.02
N ASP A 102 -12.19 -26.52 -0.70
CA ASP A 102 -12.57 -27.58 -1.65
C ASP A 102 -14.09 -27.78 -1.56
N ASP A 103 -14.80 -27.54 -2.67
CA ASP A 103 -16.26 -27.69 -2.72
C ASP A 103 -16.71 -29.18 -2.79
N GLY A 104 -15.78 -30.13 -2.71
CA GLY A 104 -16.03 -31.58 -2.74
C GLY A 104 -16.50 -32.11 -4.11
N ASN A 105 -16.63 -31.23 -5.11
CA ASN A 105 -17.16 -31.54 -6.43
C ASN A 105 -16.10 -31.51 -7.54
N GLY A 106 -14.82 -31.48 -7.16
CA GLY A 106 -13.69 -31.37 -8.09
C GLY A 106 -13.41 -29.95 -8.58
N ASP A 107 -14.01 -28.95 -7.93
CA ASP A 107 -13.63 -27.54 -8.06
C ASP A 107 -12.96 -27.09 -6.75
N TYR A 108 -12.00 -26.18 -6.89
CA TYR A 108 -11.32 -25.54 -5.77
C TYR A 108 -11.55 -24.04 -5.78
N LYS A 109 -11.55 -23.44 -4.59
CA LYS A 109 -11.47 -22.00 -4.40
C LYS A 109 -10.35 -21.68 -3.42
N ILE A 110 -9.53 -20.70 -3.75
CA ILE A 110 -8.56 -20.11 -2.82
C ILE A 110 -8.93 -18.65 -2.66
N GLU A 111 -9.07 -18.17 -1.42
CA GLU A 111 -9.49 -16.79 -1.14
C GLU A 111 -8.65 -16.17 -0.03
N THR A 112 -8.63 -14.84 0.05
CA THR A 112 -7.96 -14.13 1.14
C THR A 112 -8.63 -14.46 2.48
N SER A 113 -7.84 -14.77 3.51
CA SER A 113 -8.36 -15.09 4.86
C SER A 113 -9.06 -13.89 5.52
N GLU A 114 -8.69 -12.68 5.12
CA GLU A 114 -9.32 -11.44 5.56
C GLU A 114 -9.71 -10.57 4.34
N GLU A 115 -10.58 -9.59 4.57
CA GLU A 115 -10.95 -8.63 3.53
C GLU A 115 -9.80 -7.67 3.24
N VAL A 116 -9.41 -7.59 1.97
CA VAL A 116 -8.40 -6.65 1.46
C VAL A 116 -9.12 -5.51 0.75
N GLY A 117 -9.01 -4.30 1.28
CA GLY A 117 -9.75 -3.14 0.75
C GLY A 117 -11.28 -3.28 0.89
N GLY A 118 -11.75 -4.05 1.88
CA GLY A 118 -13.17 -4.30 2.14
C GLY A 118 -13.82 -5.31 1.19
N LYS A 119 -13.02 -6.20 0.60
CA LYS A 119 -13.46 -7.29 -0.29
C LYS A 119 -12.63 -8.54 -0.04
N THR A 120 -13.19 -9.71 -0.30
CA THR A 120 -12.38 -10.93 -0.41
C THR A 120 -11.92 -11.11 -1.85
N VAL A 121 -10.64 -11.40 -2.05
CA VAL A 121 -10.11 -11.73 -3.38
C VAL A 121 -10.02 -13.24 -3.46
N PHE A 122 -10.50 -13.84 -4.54
CA PHE A 122 -10.54 -15.30 -4.68
C PHE A 122 -10.15 -15.74 -6.08
N VAL A 123 -9.69 -16.99 -6.19
CA VAL A 123 -9.43 -17.68 -7.45
C VAL A 123 -10.14 -19.02 -7.47
N THR A 124 -10.63 -19.36 -8.65
CA THR A 124 -11.24 -20.64 -9.01
C THR A 124 -10.62 -21.10 -10.33
N PRO A 125 -10.85 -22.36 -10.79
CA PRO A 125 -10.53 -22.75 -12.16
C PRO A 125 -11.09 -21.81 -13.23
N GLY A 126 -12.16 -21.07 -12.94
CA GLY A 126 -12.75 -20.07 -13.82
C GLY A 126 -12.02 -18.72 -13.85
N GLY A 127 -11.01 -18.53 -13.01
CA GLY A 127 -10.21 -17.30 -12.89
C GLY A 127 -10.39 -16.59 -11.55
N ILE A 128 -9.88 -15.35 -11.49
CA ILE A 128 -9.87 -14.51 -10.30
C ILE A 128 -11.11 -13.62 -10.24
N GLY A 129 -11.66 -13.48 -9.03
CA GLY A 129 -12.78 -12.59 -8.72
C GLY A 129 -12.61 -11.90 -7.36
N THR A 130 -13.57 -11.02 -7.06
CA THR A 130 -13.69 -10.38 -5.75
C THR A 130 -15.15 -10.46 -5.29
N ASN A 131 -15.39 -10.62 -3.99
CA ASN A 131 -16.72 -10.50 -3.37
C ASN A 131 -16.78 -9.27 -2.48
#